data_AF-A0A3B8LJU6-F1
#
_entry.id   AF-A0A3B8LJU6-F1
#
_cell.length_a   1.000
_cell.length_b   1.000
_cell.length_c   1.000
_cell.angle_alpha   90.00
_cell.angle_beta   90.00
_cell.angle_gamma   90.00
#
_symmetry.space_group_name_H-M   'P 1'
#
loop_
_entity.id
_entity.type
_entity.pdbx_description
1 polymer ?
#
loop_
_entity_poly.entity_id
_entity_poly.type
_entity_poly.pdbx_seq_one_letter_code
_entity_poly.pdbx_strand_id
1 'polypeptide(L)'
;MSKNITNRDDWFSECRWLLAEAPSAELWKRIITLWNRTRLPKDEKEVALSYLSSQLSHWPLQVVRLPPKTWIRPKKKLSPQKSLLLCNTIDVGALALPKDSLARLLRSENVQHIQRLQLAHTQNAVSFTPNNIQQMSPRRLRVLDLRDTNIDDEGLIAWLQTGALSELEELYLQVTKISDKSMETLFTEYSLAHLRVLDIRHTEITHRTAECISKAPFSRQLRALHMYANDVGEQGLMWLA
;
A
#
# COMPACT_ATOMS: atom_id res chain seq x y z
N MET A 1 29.25 22.26 -0.26
CA MET A 1 29.30 22.96 -1.57
C MET A 1 28.08 22.55 -2.39
N SER A 2 27.09 23.42 -2.57
CA SER A 2 25.89 23.09 -3.36
C SER A 2 26.15 23.40 -4.83
N LYS A 3 26.37 22.38 -5.66
CA LYS A 3 26.35 22.59 -7.11
C LYS A 3 24.91 22.95 -7.51
N ASN A 4 24.73 24.18 -8.00
CA ASN A 4 23.50 24.61 -8.68
C ASN A 4 23.38 23.77 -9.95
N ILE A 5 22.48 22.78 -9.96
CA ILE A 5 22.18 21.98 -11.15
C ILE A 5 21.31 22.85 -12.04
N THR A 6 21.88 23.35 -13.12
CA THR A 6 21.19 24.21 -14.09
C THR A 6 21.06 23.59 -15.47
N ASN A 7 21.75 22.49 -15.79
CA ASN A 7 21.65 21.81 -17.09
C ASN A 7 21.17 20.36 -16.97
N ARG A 8 20.44 19.89 -17.98
CA ARG A 8 19.81 18.56 -18.08
C ARG A 8 20.78 17.41 -17.82
N ASP A 9 21.95 17.47 -18.45
CA ASP A 9 22.94 16.37 -18.39
C ASP A 9 23.51 16.20 -16.99
N ASP A 10 23.66 17.29 -16.23
CA ASP A 10 24.09 17.25 -14.83
C ASP A 10 23.05 16.56 -13.96
N TRP A 11 21.77 16.83 -14.19
CA TRP A 11 20.68 16.22 -13.43
C TRP A 11 20.63 14.70 -13.66
N PHE A 12 20.68 14.25 -14.92
CA PHE A 12 20.67 12.82 -15.23
C PHE A 12 21.94 12.11 -14.75
N SER A 13 23.09 12.79 -14.76
CA SER A 13 24.34 12.24 -14.23
C SER A 13 24.28 12.04 -12.73
N GLU A 14 23.76 13.02 -11.97
CA GLU A 14 23.57 12.87 -10.53
C GLU A 14 22.52 11.80 -10.21
N CYS A 15 21.43 11.71 -10.98
CA CYS A 15 20.46 10.62 -10.84
C CYS A 15 21.09 9.24 -11.04
N ARG A 16 21.88 9.06 -12.10
CA ARG A 16 22.60 7.79 -12.36
C ARG A 16 23.55 7.44 -11.21
N TRP A 17 24.27 8.43 -10.70
CA TRP A 17 25.18 8.24 -9.58
C TRP A 17 24.44 7.81 -8.31
N LEU A 18 23.31 8.45 -7.97
CA LEU A 18 22.47 8.03 -6.85
C LEU A 18 21.93 6.61 -7.04
N LEU A 19 21.42 6.29 -8.24
CA LEU A 19 20.81 4.99 -8.52
C LEU A 19 21.82 3.84 -8.61
N ALA A 20 23.12 4.11 -8.65
CA ALA A 20 24.16 3.11 -8.55
C ALA A 20 24.38 2.62 -7.10
N GLU A 21 23.90 3.37 -6.10
CA GLU A 21 23.95 2.97 -4.70
C GLU A 21 22.87 1.94 -4.35
N ALA A 22 23.11 1.14 -3.29
CA ALA A 22 22.13 0.16 -2.83
C ALA A 22 20.84 0.85 -2.33
N PRO A 23 19.65 0.32 -2.67
CA PRO A 23 18.36 0.86 -2.23
C PRO A 23 18.28 1.02 -0.71
N SER A 24 17.94 2.23 -0.25
CA SER A 24 17.77 2.54 1.17
C SER A 24 16.82 3.72 1.40
N ALA A 25 16.30 3.85 2.62
CA ALA A 25 15.46 5.00 2.99
C ALA A 25 16.21 6.33 2.88
N GLU A 26 17.52 6.34 3.14
CA GLU A 26 18.34 7.55 3.02
C GLU A 26 18.59 7.93 1.57
N LEU A 27 18.87 6.93 0.72
CA LEU A 27 18.97 7.15 -0.72
C LEU A 27 17.66 7.67 -1.32
N TRP A 28 16.52 7.14 -0.86
CA TRP A 28 15.21 7.63 -1.26
C TRP A 28 15.01 9.13 -0.96
N LYS A 29 15.41 9.59 0.24
CA LYS A 29 15.35 11.02 0.59
C LYS A 29 16.23 11.88 -0.32
N ARG A 30 17.41 11.39 -0.70
CA ARG A 30 18.33 12.08 -1.63
C ARG A 30 17.71 12.18 -3.03
N ILE A 31 17.09 11.11 -3.52
CA ILE A 31 16.36 11.09 -4.81
C ILE A 31 15.18 12.08 -4.77
N ILE A 32 14.38 12.09 -3.70
CA ILE A 32 13.29 13.07 -3.51
C ILE A 32 13.85 14.49 -3.54
N THR A 33 14.97 14.74 -2.86
CA THR A 33 15.59 16.07 -2.80
C THR A 33 16.04 16.53 -4.19
N LEU A 34 16.67 15.64 -4.96
CA LEU A 34 17.07 15.88 -6.34
C LEU A 34 15.87 16.12 -7.26
N TRP A 35 14.80 15.33 -7.11
CA TRP A 35 13.55 15.50 -7.85
C TRP A 35 12.87 16.83 -7.52
N ASN A 36 12.72 17.17 -6.24
CA ASN A 36 12.01 18.38 -5.81
C ASN A 36 12.74 19.67 -6.19
N ARG A 37 14.08 19.64 -6.27
CA ARG A 37 14.87 20.80 -6.71
C ARG A 37 15.00 20.91 -8.23
N THR A 38 14.44 19.96 -9.00
CA THR A 38 14.63 19.93 -10.45
C THR A 38 14.00 21.13 -11.16
N ARG A 39 14.80 21.79 -11.99
CA ARG A 39 14.42 22.93 -12.83
C ARG A 39 14.27 22.54 -14.31
N LEU A 40 14.20 21.25 -14.61
CA LEU A 40 13.98 20.74 -15.97
C LEU A 40 12.69 21.33 -16.58
N PRO A 41 12.66 21.62 -17.89
CA PRO A 41 11.43 21.93 -18.63
C PRO A 41 10.38 20.82 -18.49
N LYS A 42 9.10 21.13 -18.76
CA LYS A 42 7.99 20.19 -18.56
C LYS A 42 8.18 18.87 -19.31
N ASP A 43 8.56 18.91 -20.57
CA ASP A 43 8.72 17.71 -21.40
C ASP A 43 9.89 16.84 -20.90
N GLU A 44 10.97 17.48 -20.46
CA GLU A 44 12.11 16.77 -19.85
C GLU A 44 11.77 16.20 -18.47
N LYS A 45 10.88 16.85 -17.69
CA LYS A 45 10.41 16.28 -16.42
C LYS A 45 9.63 14.99 -16.64
N GLU A 46 8.84 14.86 -17.70
CA GLU A 46 8.14 13.62 -18.02
C GLU A 46 9.14 12.50 -18.39
N VAL A 47 10.18 12.82 -19.17
CA VAL A 47 11.27 11.88 -19.48
C VAL A 47 12.01 11.45 -18.22
N ALA A 48 12.35 12.41 -17.35
CA ALA A 48 13.00 12.17 -16.07
C ALA A 48 12.13 11.31 -15.12
N LEU A 49 10.83 11.56 -15.10
CA LEU A 49 9.86 10.78 -14.33
C LEU A 49 9.79 9.33 -14.81
N SER A 50 9.68 9.14 -16.12
CA SER A 50 9.67 7.81 -16.74
C SER A 50 10.97 7.05 -16.45
N TYR A 51 12.12 7.72 -16.60
CA TYR A 51 13.43 7.16 -16.28
C TYR A 51 13.51 6.72 -14.81
N LEU A 52 13.23 7.62 -13.86
CA LEU A 52 13.27 7.29 -12.44
C LEU A 52 12.27 6.19 -12.07
N SER A 53 11.04 6.25 -12.56
CA SER A 53 10.02 5.24 -12.27
C SER A 53 10.44 3.85 -12.76
N SER A 54 11.03 3.77 -13.96
CA SER A 54 11.58 2.52 -14.51
C SER A 54 12.72 1.97 -13.64
N GLN A 55 13.67 2.81 -13.24
CA GLN A 55 14.80 2.37 -12.39
C GLN A 55 14.33 1.94 -11.00
N LEU A 56 13.44 2.70 -10.38
CA LEU A 56 12.91 2.42 -9.05
C LEU A 56 11.94 1.22 -9.04
N SER A 57 11.40 0.80 -10.19
CA SER A 57 10.49 -0.36 -10.27
C SER A 57 11.14 -1.66 -9.80
N HIS A 58 12.47 -1.76 -9.94
CA HIS A 58 13.28 -2.92 -9.52
C HIS A 58 13.66 -2.89 -8.03
N TRP A 59 13.39 -1.79 -7.32
CA TRP A 59 13.73 -1.70 -5.90
C TRP A 59 12.91 -2.68 -5.07
N PRO A 60 13.52 -3.36 -4.08
CA PRO A 60 12.80 -4.23 -3.17
C PRO A 60 11.66 -3.50 -2.47
N LEU A 61 10.55 -4.20 -2.22
CA LEU A 61 9.39 -3.60 -1.55
C LEU A 61 9.69 -3.13 -0.14
N GLN A 62 10.64 -3.75 0.55
CA GLN A 62 11.00 -3.36 1.93
C GLN A 62 11.64 -1.97 1.97
N VAL A 63 12.14 -1.47 0.83
CA VAL A 63 12.70 -0.14 0.71
C VAL A 63 11.56 0.87 0.65
N VAL A 64 11.44 1.65 1.71
CA VAL A 64 10.36 2.60 1.94
C VAL A 64 10.44 3.74 0.92
N ARG A 65 9.60 3.69 -0.14
CA ARG A 65 9.41 4.80 -1.09
C ARG A 65 8.13 5.58 -0.77
N LEU A 66 8.15 6.25 0.37
CA LEU A 66 7.05 7.10 0.84
C LEU A 66 7.03 8.45 0.12
N PRO A 67 5.86 8.94 -0.30
CA PRO A 67 5.74 10.29 -0.83
C PRO A 67 6.01 11.31 0.27
N PRO A 68 6.79 12.38 0.01
CA PRO A 68 6.85 13.52 0.92
C PRO A 68 5.49 14.22 0.99
N LYS A 69 5.16 14.82 2.15
CA LYS A 69 3.89 15.54 2.38
C LYS A 69 3.60 16.62 1.32
N THR A 70 4.65 17.22 0.75
CA THR A 70 4.56 18.22 -0.32
C THR A 70 3.97 17.68 -1.62
N TRP A 71 4.09 16.38 -1.89
CA TRP A 71 3.50 15.74 -3.07
C TRP A 71 2.00 15.50 -2.94
N ILE A 72 1.47 15.53 -1.72
CA ILE A 72 0.04 15.29 -1.47
C ILE A 72 -0.70 16.63 -1.28
N ARG A 73 0.00 17.63 -0.73
CA ARG A 73 -0.53 18.97 -0.46
C ARG A 73 0.23 20.05 -1.25
N PRO A 74 0.03 20.18 -2.58
CA PRO A 74 0.62 21.29 -3.32
C PRO A 74 0.18 22.64 -2.82
N LYS A 75 1.12 23.58 -2.70
CA LYS A 75 0.81 25.01 -2.46
C LYS A 75 0.40 25.77 -3.74
N LYS A 76 0.74 25.27 -4.93
CA LYS A 76 0.41 25.85 -6.25
C LYS A 76 0.19 24.71 -7.27
N LYS A 77 -0.71 24.88 -8.23
CA LYS A 77 -1.22 23.92 -9.25
C LYS A 77 -0.18 23.15 -10.12
N LEU A 78 1.11 23.11 -9.79
CA LEU A 78 2.10 22.28 -10.50
C LEU A 78 2.05 20.84 -9.99
N SER A 79 1.71 19.92 -10.91
CA SER A 79 1.31 18.52 -10.76
C SER A 79 2.13 17.64 -9.78
N PRO A 80 1.71 17.54 -8.52
CA PRO A 80 2.33 16.67 -7.53
C PRO A 80 1.87 15.21 -7.66
N GLN A 81 0.75 15.00 -8.35
CA GLN A 81 0.16 13.67 -8.51
C GLN A 81 1.05 12.77 -9.37
N LYS A 82 1.65 13.28 -10.45
CA LYS A 82 2.56 12.48 -11.28
C LYS A 82 3.83 12.05 -10.54
N SER A 83 4.29 12.83 -9.55
CA SER A 83 5.44 12.43 -8.73
C SER A 83 5.15 11.18 -7.89
N LEU A 84 3.88 10.87 -7.63
CA LEU A 84 3.48 9.64 -6.95
C LEU A 84 3.87 8.38 -7.74
N LEU A 85 4.08 8.48 -9.06
CA LEU A 85 4.62 7.40 -9.91
C LEU A 85 6.03 6.93 -9.52
N LEU A 86 6.73 7.67 -8.66
CA LEU A 86 8.03 7.29 -8.10
C LEU A 86 7.90 6.46 -6.82
N CYS A 87 6.74 6.52 -6.16
CA CYS A 87 6.49 5.82 -4.90
C CYS A 87 6.02 4.39 -5.17
N ASN A 88 6.05 3.54 -4.14
CA ASN A 88 5.33 2.26 -4.15
C ASN A 88 4.55 2.04 -2.86
N THR A 89 4.70 2.96 -1.90
CA THR A 89 4.14 2.86 -0.56
C THR A 89 3.38 4.15 -0.27
N ILE A 90 2.17 4.02 0.25
CA ILE A 90 1.42 5.11 0.87
C ILE A 90 1.23 4.74 2.34
N ASP A 91 1.80 5.52 3.24
CA ASP A 91 1.59 5.40 4.69
C ASP A 91 0.97 6.68 5.22
N VAL A 92 -0.31 6.60 5.58
CA VAL A 92 -1.07 7.78 6.01
C VAL A 92 -0.81 8.18 7.45
N GLY A 93 -0.38 7.24 8.30
CA GLY A 93 0.02 7.51 9.68
C GLY A 93 1.20 8.47 9.72
N ALA A 94 2.16 8.29 8.81
CA ALA A 94 3.29 9.20 8.63
C ALA A 94 2.89 10.57 8.01
N LEU A 95 1.80 10.62 7.25
CA LEU A 95 1.46 11.78 6.41
C LEU A 95 0.59 12.83 7.12
N ALA A 96 -0.11 12.48 8.20
CA ALA A 96 -1.01 13.35 8.94
C ALA A 96 -1.95 14.15 8.00
N LEU A 97 -2.64 13.45 7.08
CA LEU A 97 -3.43 14.09 6.02
C LEU A 97 -4.73 14.72 6.56
N PRO A 98 -5.26 15.80 5.93
CA PRO A 98 -6.62 16.27 6.22
C PRO A 98 -7.60 15.22 5.70
N LYS A 99 -8.73 15.04 6.41
CA LYS A 99 -9.77 14.03 6.16
C LYS A 99 -10.04 13.78 4.66
N ASP A 100 -10.36 14.83 3.90
CA ASP A 100 -10.76 14.67 2.49
C ASP A 100 -9.62 14.40 1.50
N SER A 101 -8.36 14.57 1.93
CA SER A 101 -7.22 14.42 1.02
C SER A 101 -6.86 12.97 0.78
N LEU A 102 -7.11 12.09 1.74
CA LEU A 102 -6.80 10.68 1.58
C LEU A 102 -7.75 10.01 0.59
N ALA A 103 -9.06 10.24 0.70
CA ALA A 103 -10.02 9.71 -0.28
C ALA A 103 -9.69 10.19 -1.71
N ARG A 104 -9.33 11.47 -1.88
CA ARG A 104 -8.93 12.02 -3.18
C ARG A 104 -7.63 11.40 -3.71
N LEU A 105 -6.67 11.16 -2.84
CA LEU A 105 -5.41 10.49 -3.19
C LEU A 105 -5.68 9.07 -3.68
N LEU A 106 -6.51 8.32 -2.96
CA LEU A 106 -6.82 6.92 -3.29
C LEU A 106 -7.62 6.80 -4.59
N ARG A 107 -8.38 7.82 -5.01
CA ARG A 107 -9.08 7.86 -6.31
C ARG A 107 -8.21 8.35 -7.48
N SER A 108 -6.93 8.68 -7.23
CA SER A 108 -6.05 9.17 -8.30
C SER A 108 -5.48 8.00 -9.11
N GLU A 109 -5.51 8.10 -10.43
CA GLU A 109 -4.87 7.11 -11.32
C GLU A 109 -3.36 6.97 -11.06
N ASN A 110 -2.73 8.01 -10.53
CA ASN A 110 -1.31 7.99 -10.19
C ASN A 110 -0.99 7.11 -8.96
N VAL A 111 -1.95 6.41 -8.36
CA VAL A 111 -1.70 5.43 -7.29
C VAL A 111 -2.04 3.99 -7.69
N GLN A 112 -2.36 3.73 -8.96
CA GLN A 112 -2.69 2.37 -9.44
C GLN A 112 -1.57 1.35 -9.21
N HIS A 113 -0.31 1.80 -9.31
CA HIS A 113 0.89 0.99 -9.17
C HIS A 113 1.37 0.81 -7.73
N ILE A 114 0.70 1.42 -6.74
CA ILE A 114 1.07 1.28 -5.34
C ILE A 114 0.97 -0.19 -4.92
N GLN A 115 2.01 -0.65 -4.22
CA GLN A 115 2.14 -2.03 -3.78
C GLN A 115 2.00 -2.17 -2.26
N ARG A 116 2.29 -1.12 -1.49
CA ARG A 116 2.03 -1.08 -0.04
C ARG A 116 1.11 0.07 0.30
N LEU A 117 -0.02 -0.26 0.90
CA LEU A 117 -1.03 0.71 1.32
C LEU A 117 -1.27 0.55 2.83
N GLN A 118 -0.77 1.50 3.60
CA GLN A 118 -0.90 1.53 5.05
C GLN A 118 -1.89 2.62 5.44
N LEU A 119 -3.06 2.18 5.89
CA LEU A 119 -4.22 2.98 6.25
C LEU A 119 -4.61 2.83 7.72
N ALA A 120 -3.70 2.30 8.55
CA ALA A 120 -3.96 2.09 9.96
C ALA A 120 -4.43 3.38 10.66
N HIS A 121 -5.39 3.25 11.58
CA HIS A 121 -5.93 4.36 12.38
C HIS A 121 -6.57 5.49 11.54
N THR A 122 -7.28 5.11 10.47
CA THR A 122 -7.99 6.07 9.59
C THR A 122 -9.51 6.02 9.69
N GLN A 123 -10.06 5.49 10.78
CA GLN A 123 -11.51 5.35 11.01
C GLN A 123 -12.31 6.64 10.82
N ASN A 124 -11.69 7.81 11.02
CA ASN A 124 -12.31 9.12 10.83
C ASN A 124 -11.95 9.81 9.51
N ALA A 125 -10.97 9.30 8.77
CA ALA A 125 -10.42 9.93 7.57
C ALA A 125 -11.00 9.37 6.26
N VAL A 126 -11.25 8.06 6.20
CA VAL A 126 -11.84 7.38 5.05
C VAL A 126 -12.91 6.43 5.54
N SER A 127 -14.05 6.40 4.83
CA SER A 127 -15.05 5.37 5.05
C SER A 127 -14.86 4.24 4.04
N PHE A 128 -14.59 3.03 4.52
CA PHE A 128 -14.37 1.84 3.69
C PHE A 128 -15.67 1.15 3.26
N THR A 129 -16.65 1.92 2.78
CA THR A 129 -17.86 1.35 2.18
C THR A 129 -17.56 0.76 0.80
N PRO A 130 -18.35 -0.21 0.31
CA PRO A 130 -18.17 -0.78 -1.02
C PRO A 130 -18.05 0.26 -2.13
N ASN A 131 -18.94 1.27 -2.14
CA ASN A 131 -18.92 2.34 -3.14
C ASN A 131 -17.60 3.15 -3.12
N ASN A 132 -17.07 3.44 -1.94
CA ASN A 132 -15.80 4.18 -1.84
C ASN A 132 -14.63 3.35 -2.33
N ILE A 133 -14.60 2.05 -2.01
CA ILE A 133 -13.53 1.13 -2.40
C ILE A 133 -13.50 0.89 -3.90
N GLN A 134 -14.67 0.71 -4.53
CA GLN A 134 -14.78 0.56 -5.99
C GLN A 134 -14.24 1.78 -6.75
N GLN A 135 -14.28 2.97 -6.14
CA GLN A 135 -13.70 4.19 -6.71
C GLN A 135 -12.20 4.36 -6.42
N MET A 136 -11.63 3.62 -5.47
CA MET A 136 -10.18 3.67 -5.23
C MET A 136 -9.45 3.10 -6.43
N SER A 137 -8.24 3.60 -6.70
CA SER A 137 -7.42 3.28 -7.86
C SER A 137 -6.29 2.28 -7.63
N PRO A 138 -5.76 1.97 -6.43
CA PRO A 138 -4.74 0.93 -6.28
C PRO A 138 -5.22 -0.42 -6.86
N ARG A 139 -4.38 -1.10 -7.66
CA ARG A 139 -4.73 -2.36 -8.34
C ARG A 139 -3.73 -3.50 -8.17
N ARG A 140 -2.61 -3.26 -7.48
CA ARG A 140 -1.50 -4.24 -7.38
C ARG A 140 -0.93 -4.29 -5.97
N LEU A 141 -1.81 -4.37 -4.98
CA LEU A 141 -1.40 -4.36 -3.59
C LEU A 141 -0.74 -5.69 -3.22
N ARG A 142 0.47 -5.58 -2.67
CA ARG A 142 1.22 -6.67 -2.02
C ARG A 142 1.12 -6.58 -0.50
N VAL A 143 0.94 -5.38 0.04
CA VAL A 143 0.73 -5.16 1.48
C VAL A 143 -0.44 -4.20 1.68
N LEU A 144 -1.42 -4.63 2.47
CA LEU A 144 -2.57 -3.82 2.86
C LEU A 144 -2.71 -3.83 4.39
N ASP A 145 -2.54 -2.65 5.00
CA ASP A 145 -2.76 -2.46 6.44
C ASP A 145 -3.99 -1.57 6.65
N LEU A 146 -5.03 -2.17 7.22
CA LEU A 146 -6.34 -1.57 7.53
C LEU A 146 -6.64 -1.64 9.03
N ARG A 147 -5.61 -1.79 9.87
CA ARG A 147 -5.76 -1.88 11.32
C ARG A 147 -6.49 -0.67 11.91
N ASP A 148 -7.42 -0.92 12.83
CA ASP A 148 -8.19 0.14 13.49
C ASP A 148 -8.79 1.12 12.46
N THR A 149 -9.42 0.57 11.43
CA THR A 149 -10.23 1.31 10.46
C THR A 149 -11.69 0.90 10.59
N ASN A 150 -12.58 1.64 9.92
CA ASN A 150 -14.00 1.33 9.92
C ASN A 150 -14.40 0.28 8.87
N ILE A 151 -13.46 -0.53 8.37
CA ILE A 151 -13.77 -1.58 7.41
C ILE A 151 -14.58 -2.71 8.07
N ASP A 152 -15.55 -3.22 7.32
CA ASP A 152 -16.38 -4.36 7.64
C ASP A 152 -16.31 -5.42 6.52
N ASP A 153 -17.09 -6.49 6.65
CA ASP A 153 -17.11 -7.58 5.68
C ASP A 153 -17.45 -7.10 4.26
N GLU A 154 -18.41 -6.19 4.11
CA GLU A 154 -18.81 -5.67 2.79
C GLU A 154 -17.68 -4.86 2.16
N GLY A 155 -16.99 -4.05 2.96
CA GLY A 155 -15.81 -3.31 2.53
C GLY A 155 -14.68 -4.24 2.07
N LEU A 156 -14.34 -5.28 2.84
CA LEU A 156 -13.29 -6.22 2.44
C LEU A 156 -13.66 -6.98 1.16
N ILE A 157 -14.91 -7.42 1.03
CA ILE A 157 -15.40 -8.07 -0.19
C ILE A 157 -15.33 -7.11 -1.38
N ALA A 158 -15.68 -5.84 -1.21
CA ALA A 158 -15.54 -4.85 -2.28
C ALA A 158 -14.07 -4.69 -2.73
N TRP A 159 -13.10 -4.74 -1.82
CA TRP A 159 -11.69 -4.74 -2.18
C TRP A 159 -11.29 -5.96 -3.01
N LEU A 160 -11.75 -7.16 -2.61
CA LEU A 160 -11.53 -8.39 -3.37
C LEU A 160 -12.09 -8.29 -4.80
N GLN A 161 -13.30 -7.75 -4.94
CA GLN A 161 -13.97 -7.54 -6.23
C GLN A 161 -13.22 -6.58 -7.16
N THR A 162 -12.44 -5.64 -6.64
CA THR A 162 -11.61 -4.76 -7.50
C THR A 162 -10.45 -5.50 -8.19
N GLY A 163 -10.14 -6.71 -7.75
CA GLY A 163 -8.94 -7.46 -8.17
C GLY A 163 -7.63 -6.90 -7.62
N ALA A 164 -7.67 -5.84 -6.80
CA ALA A 164 -6.46 -5.18 -6.30
C ALA A 164 -5.60 -6.05 -5.37
N LEU A 165 -6.19 -7.12 -4.82
CA LEU A 165 -5.58 -8.01 -3.83
C LEU A 165 -5.07 -9.33 -4.42
N SER A 166 -5.08 -9.53 -5.74
CA SER A 166 -4.65 -10.79 -6.36
C SER A 166 -3.18 -11.15 -6.06
N GLU A 167 -2.34 -10.13 -5.86
CA GLU A 167 -0.92 -10.24 -5.55
C GLU A 167 -0.61 -10.05 -4.06
N LEU A 168 -1.63 -10.07 -3.20
CA LEU A 168 -1.48 -9.70 -1.79
C LEU A 168 -0.60 -10.70 -1.05
N GLU A 169 0.41 -10.19 -0.35
CA GLU A 169 1.36 -10.97 0.47
C GLU A 169 1.14 -10.76 1.97
N GLU A 170 0.71 -9.57 2.37
CA GLU A 170 0.47 -9.22 3.77
C GLU A 170 -0.85 -8.47 3.93
N LEU A 171 -1.70 -8.96 4.83
CA LEU A 171 -2.99 -8.38 5.17
C LEU A 171 -3.10 -8.18 6.68
N TYR A 172 -3.32 -6.93 7.10
CA TYR A 172 -3.50 -6.56 8.51
C TYR A 172 -4.88 -5.94 8.70
N LEU A 173 -5.71 -6.57 9.53
CA LEU A 173 -7.13 -6.25 9.77
C LEU A 173 -7.44 -6.15 11.27
N GLN A 174 -6.44 -5.94 12.12
CA GLN A 174 -6.66 -5.98 13.57
C GLN A 174 -7.58 -4.84 14.02
N VAL A 175 -8.44 -5.08 15.00
CA VAL A 175 -9.38 -4.06 15.51
C VAL A 175 -10.27 -3.53 14.39
N THR A 176 -10.91 -4.43 13.64
CA THR A 176 -11.88 -4.09 12.57
C THR A 176 -13.15 -4.94 12.72
N LYS A 177 -14.22 -4.60 11.99
CA LYS A 177 -15.52 -5.30 12.05
C LYS A 177 -15.59 -6.46 11.05
N ILE A 178 -14.53 -7.25 11.02
CA ILE A 178 -14.37 -8.38 10.11
C ILE A 178 -14.79 -9.66 10.81
N SER A 179 -15.68 -10.42 10.20
CA SER A 179 -16.21 -11.68 10.75
C SER A 179 -15.79 -12.89 9.90
N ASP A 180 -16.25 -14.08 10.30
CA ASP A 180 -16.07 -15.30 9.52
C ASP A 180 -16.61 -15.19 8.08
N LYS A 181 -17.63 -14.33 7.85
CA LYS A 181 -18.29 -14.19 6.53
C LYS A 181 -17.31 -13.73 5.46
N SER A 182 -16.60 -12.62 5.67
CA SER A 182 -15.65 -12.13 4.66
C SER A 182 -14.40 -13.00 4.58
N MET A 183 -14.01 -13.65 5.68
CA MET A 183 -12.91 -14.62 5.69
C MET A 183 -13.22 -15.83 4.81
N GLU A 184 -14.41 -16.42 4.93
CA GLU A 184 -14.85 -17.52 4.09
C GLU A 184 -14.82 -17.13 2.60
N THR A 185 -15.40 -15.99 2.24
CA THR A 185 -15.32 -15.46 0.86
C THR A 185 -13.87 -15.24 0.41
N LEU A 186 -13.03 -14.62 1.24
CA LEU A 186 -11.62 -14.34 0.94
C LEU A 186 -10.81 -15.62 0.69
N PHE A 187 -11.19 -16.75 1.28
CA PHE A 187 -10.47 -18.02 1.18
C PHE A 187 -11.03 -18.99 0.13
N THR A 188 -12.33 -18.89 -0.17
CA THR A 188 -13.03 -19.83 -1.06
C THR A 188 -13.29 -19.26 -2.45
N GLU A 189 -13.57 -17.96 -2.56
CA GLU A 189 -13.95 -17.31 -3.82
C GLU A 189 -12.77 -16.59 -4.48
N TYR A 190 -11.76 -16.19 -3.69
CA TYR A 190 -10.61 -15.43 -4.16
C TYR A 190 -9.30 -16.18 -3.92
N SER A 191 -8.45 -16.25 -4.95
CA SER A 191 -7.13 -16.84 -4.83
C SER A 191 -6.13 -15.82 -4.32
N LEU A 192 -5.76 -15.94 -3.04
CA LEU A 192 -4.64 -15.18 -2.47
C LEU A 192 -3.35 -16.01 -2.49
N ALA A 193 -2.98 -16.47 -3.68
CA ALA A 193 -1.85 -17.37 -3.92
C ALA A 193 -0.48 -16.83 -3.48
N HIS A 194 -0.40 -15.58 -3.02
CA HIS A 194 0.84 -14.97 -2.53
C HIS A 194 0.79 -14.58 -1.04
N LEU A 195 -0.35 -14.78 -0.36
CA LEU A 195 -0.51 -14.38 1.04
C LEU A 195 0.40 -15.18 1.95
N ARG A 196 1.19 -14.47 2.75
CA ARG A 196 2.21 -14.99 3.67
C ARG A 196 2.01 -14.49 5.09
N VAL A 197 1.39 -13.34 5.27
CA VAL A 197 1.09 -12.77 6.59
C VAL A 197 -0.38 -12.41 6.62
N LEU A 198 -1.10 -12.98 7.59
CA LEU A 198 -2.48 -12.63 7.88
C LEU A 198 -2.60 -12.28 9.37
N ASP A 199 -3.06 -11.07 9.65
CA ASP A 199 -3.29 -10.62 11.00
C ASP A 199 -4.71 -10.11 11.18
N ILE A 200 -5.50 -10.91 11.89
CA ILE A 200 -6.93 -10.77 12.12
C ILE A 200 -7.22 -10.80 13.63
N ARG A 201 -6.30 -10.29 14.46
CA ARG A 201 -6.50 -10.17 15.92
C ARG A 201 -7.58 -9.14 16.26
N HIS A 202 -8.32 -9.34 17.35
CA HIS A 202 -9.35 -8.40 17.79
C HIS A 202 -10.35 -8.06 16.67
N THR A 203 -10.89 -9.08 16.02
CA THR A 203 -11.98 -9.01 15.05
C THR A 203 -13.16 -9.84 15.57
N GLU A 204 -14.13 -10.16 14.71
CA GLU A 204 -15.35 -10.90 15.05
C GLU A 204 -15.31 -12.34 14.48
N ILE A 205 -14.10 -12.92 14.39
CA ILE A 205 -13.92 -14.29 13.87
C ILE A 205 -14.08 -15.35 14.96
N THR A 206 -14.40 -16.56 14.54
CA THR A 206 -14.54 -17.73 15.41
C THR A 206 -13.73 -18.93 14.89
N HIS A 207 -13.97 -20.13 15.43
CA HIS A 207 -13.42 -21.38 14.94
C HIS A 207 -13.68 -21.64 13.44
N ARG A 208 -14.73 -21.06 12.86
CA ARG A 208 -15.05 -21.23 11.42
C ARG A 208 -13.96 -20.66 10.53
N THR A 209 -13.44 -19.46 10.85
CA THR A 209 -12.29 -18.90 10.14
C THR A 209 -11.08 -19.83 10.20
N ALA A 210 -10.80 -20.47 11.34
CA ALA A 210 -9.69 -21.41 11.48
C ALA A 210 -9.87 -22.65 10.57
N GLU A 211 -11.08 -23.19 10.51
CA GLU A 211 -11.43 -24.26 9.58
C GLU A 211 -11.21 -23.83 8.12
N CYS A 212 -11.68 -22.66 7.73
CA CYS A 212 -11.49 -22.17 6.37
C CYS A 212 -10.01 -21.96 6.04
N ILE A 213 -9.20 -21.43 6.97
CA ILE A 213 -7.75 -21.27 6.78
C ILE A 213 -7.08 -22.63 6.54
N SER A 214 -7.44 -23.66 7.30
CA SER A 214 -6.85 -25.01 7.16
C SER A 214 -7.05 -25.61 5.75
N LYS A 215 -8.13 -25.20 5.07
CA LYS A 215 -8.51 -25.65 3.73
C LYS A 215 -8.09 -24.68 2.63
N ALA A 216 -7.64 -23.47 2.99
CA ALA A 216 -7.37 -22.41 2.03
C ALA A 216 -6.14 -22.73 1.15
N PRO A 217 -6.14 -22.32 -0.13
CA PRO A 217 -5.03 -22.59 -1.05
C PRO A 217 -3.67 -22.02 -0.61
N PHE A 218 -3.67 -20.90 0.13
CA PHE A 218 -2.45 -20.25 0.62
C PHE A 218 -1.97 -20.77 1.97
N SER A 219 -2.70 -21.68 2.63
CA SER A 219 -2.37 -22.19 3.97
C SER A 219 -0.92 -22.68 4.09
N ARG A 220 -0.44 -23.41 3.07
CA ARG A 220 0.91 -24.00 3.02
C ARG A 220 2.06 -23.00 2.92
N GLN A 221 1.79 -21.77 2.50
CA GLN A 221 2.80 -20.73 2.32
C GLN A 221 2.69 -19.62 3.37
N LEU A 222 1.66 -19.67 4.21
CA LEU A 222 1.48 -18.73 5.29
C LEU A 222 2.65 -18.86 6.27
N ARG A 223 3.33 -17.75 6.52
CA ARG A 223 4.51 -17.66 7.41
C ARG A 223 4.15 -17.11 8.78
N ALA A 224 3.10 -16.29 8.83
CA ALA A 224 2.59 -15.72 10.07
C ALA A 224 1.07 -15.65 10.01
N LEU A 225 0.43 -16.28 11.00
CA LEU A 225 -0.99 -16.18 11.28
C LEU A 225 -1.17 -15.62 12.69
N HIS A 226 -1.82 -14.46 12.78
CA HIS A 226 -2.16 -13.85 14.05
C HIS A 226 -3.67 -13.73 14.16
N MET A 227 -4.26 -14.52 15.05
CA MET A 227 -5.72 -14.56 15.23
C MET A 227 -6.16 -14.65 16.69
N TYR A 228 -5.25 -14.35 17.62
CA TYR A 228 -5.57 -14.31 19.04
C TYR A 228 -6.46 -13.11 19.38
N ALA A 229 -7.06 -13.14 20.57
CA ALA A 229 -8.08 -12.18 21.02
C ALA A 229 -9.32 -12.15 20.10
N ASN A 230 -9.76 -13.36 19.74
CA ASN A 230 -10.99 -13.69 19.04
C ASN A 230 -11.60 -14.95 19.68
N ASP A 231 -12.85 -15.29 19.33
CA ASP A 231 -13.55 -16.46 19.87
C ASP A 231 -13.28 -17.75 19.09
N VAL A 232 -12.00 -18.07 18.92
CA VAL A 232 -11.55 -19.23 18.12
C VAL A 232 -11.74 -20.55 18.90
N GLY A 233 -11.59 -20.50 20.23
CA GLY A 233 -11.77 -21.65 21.12
C GLY A 233 -10.85 -22.85 20.83
N GLU A 234 -11.05 -23.95 21.57
CA GLU A 234 -10.33 -25.21 21.34
C GLU A 234 -10.66 -25.82 19.97
N GLN A 235 -11.91 -25.65 19.51
CA GLN A 235 -12.37 -26.14 18.22
C GLN A 235 -11.55 -25.58 17.06
N GLY A 236 -11.22 -24.28 17.10
CA GLY A 236 -10.41 -23.66 16.05
C GLY A 236 -8.95 -24.11 16.10
N LEU A 237 -8.41 -24.39 17.30
CA LEU A 237 -7.04 -24.93 17.43
C LEU A 237 -6.92 -26.32 16.79
N MET A 238 -7.95 -27.16 16.85
CA MET A 238 -7.93 -28.47 16.19
C MET A 238 -7.78 -28.39 14.66
N TRP A 239 -8.20 -27.29 14.04
CA TRP A 239 -8.04 -27.08 12.59
C TRP A 239 -6.67 -26.54 12.19
N LEU A 240 -5.91 -25.99 13.14
CA LEU A 240 -4.61 -25.35 12.90
C LEU A 240 -3.43 -26.17 13.44
N ALA A 241 -3.71 -27.30 14.09
CA ALA A 241 -2.73 -28.29 14.55
C ALA A 241 -2.23 -29.17 13.40
#